data_AF-A0AAW0I2N0-F1
#
_entry.id   AF-A0AAW0I2N0-F1
#
_cell.length_a   1.000
_cell.length_b   1.000
_cell.length_c   1.000
_cell.angle_alpha   90.00
_cell.angle_beta   90.00
_cell.angle_gamma   90.00
#
_symmetry.space_group_name_H-M   'P 1'
#
loop_
_entity.id
_entity.type
_entity.pdbx_description
1 polymer ?
#
loop_
_entity_poly.entity_id
_entity_poly.type
_entity_poly.pdbx_seq_one_letter_code
_entity_poly.pdbx_strand_id
1 'polypeptide(L)'
;MADATPLNVKELPNAEVQKNRVLTLEEWQDRWVVRNIGFHQEQGHRFADRGHTVVGVEISEIAIREFFTEQNLSYTEKPLTEIAGAKVFKVGLSDPFAPVYKMEQPLPSLLSRVNIGKFDRIWDRGSLVAINPGDHDRYADVILSLLNKEFHYLVAILSYDPTKHAGTKCSIRFLEEVDAFEERHKAWGIDYIFERLYLLTEK
;
A
#
# COMPACT_ATOMS: atom_id res chain seq x y z
N MET A 1 -34.57 0.67 26.11
CA MET A 1 -33.20 0.34 26.55
C MET A 1 -32.71 -0.76 25.64
N ALA A 2 -31.80 -0.45 24.72
CA ALA A 2 -31.18 -1.45 23.86
C ALA A 2 -29.85 -1.83 24.51
N ASP A 3 -29.72 -3.11 24.81
CA ASP A 3 -28.54 -3.72 25.43
C ASP A 3 -27.40 -3.69 24.40
N ALA A 4 -26.42 -2.83 24.63
CA ALA A 4 -25.22 -2.76 23.81
C ALA A 4 -24.24 -3.81 24.33
N THR A 5 -24.25 -4.99 23.71
CA THR A 5 -23.23 -6.02 23.97
C THR A 5 -21.85 -5.42 23.73
N PRO A 6 -20.93 -5.43 24.71
CA PRO A 6 -19.59 -4.89 24.50
C PRO A 6 -18.89 -5.76 23.44
N LEU A 7 -18.42 -5.14 22.36
CA LEU A 7 -17.45 -5.76 21.47
C LEU A 7 -16.24 -6.16 22.34
N ASN A 8 -16.02 -7.46 22.46
CA ASN A 8 -14.89 -8.03 23.17
C ASN A 8 -13.62 -7.71 22.38
N VAL A 9 -13.05 -6.54 22.64
CA VAL A 9 -11.77 -6.11 22.08
C VAL A 9 -10.70 -6.97 22.74
N LYS A 10 -10.37 -8.10 22.13
CA LYS A 10 -9.12 -8.81 22.44
C LYS A 10 -7.99 -7.79 22.32
N GLU A 11 -7.23 -7.62 23.40
CA GLU A 11 -6.11 -6.68 23.47
C GLU A 11 -5.16 -6.90 22.29
N LEU A 12 -5.01 -5.83 21.49
CA LEU A 12 -4.15 -5.79 20.33
C LEU A 12 -2.68 -5.88 20.76
N PRO A 13 -1.79 -6.55 19.98
CA PRO A 13 -0.35 -6.47 20.22
C PRO A 13 0.08 -5.01 20.31
N ASN A 14 0.67 -4.67 21.46
CA ASN A 14 0.88 -3.30 21.90
C ASN A 14 1.63 -2.46 20.84
N ALA A 15 0.99 -1.41 20.31
CA ALA A 15 1.54 -0.53 19.27
C ALA A 15 2.91 0.08 19.66
N GLU A 16 3.20 0.14 20.96
CA GLU A 16 4.50 0.55 21.51
C GLU A 16 5.65 -0.39 21.14
N VAL A 17 5.39 -1.69 20.95
CA VAL A 17 6.41 -2.71 20.67
C VAL A 17 7.04 -2.53 19.29
N GLN A 18 6.29 -1.99 18.33
CA GLN A 18 6.78 -1.78 16.96
C GLN A 18 7.21 -0.34 16.68
N LYS A 19 6.98 0.60 17.60
CA LYS A 19 7.19 2.05 17.39
C LYS A 19 8.62 2.41 16.93
N ASN A 20 9.61 1.61 17.34
CA ASN A 20 11.02 1.82 17.00
C ASN A 20 11.54 0.87 15.91
N ARG A 21 10.69 0.01 15.35
CA ARG A 21 11.08 -0.89 14.26
C ARG A 21 11.29 -0.07 13.00
N VAL A 22 12.45 -0.26 12.38
CA VAL A 22 12.80 0.36 11.10
C VAL A 22 13.20 -0.74 10.14
N LEU A 23 12.54 -0.78 8.98
CA LEU A 23 12.99 -1.50 7.79
C LEU A 23 13.48 -0.49 6.76
N THR A 24 14.67 -0.73 6.26
CA THR A 24 15.31 0.04 5.20
C THR A 24 14.80 -0.40 3.82
N LEU A 25 15.04 0.42 2.81
CA LEU A 25 14.70 0.08 1.43
C LEU A 25 15.47 -1.13 0.91
N GLU A 26 16.74 -1.27 1.31
CA GLU A 26 17.60 -2.41 0.96
C GLU A 26 17.03 -3.70 1.55
N GLU A 27 16.62 -3.71 2.81
CA GLU A 27 15.98 -4.88 3.42
C GLU A 27 14.66 -5.27 2.73
N TRP A 28 13.91 -4.30 2.19
CA TRP A 28 12.73 -4.59 1.38
C TRP A 28 13.09 -5.22 0.03
N GLN A 29 14.15 -4.75 -0.62
CA GLN A 29 14.65 -5.35 -1.85
C GLN A 29 15.20 -6.77 -1.60
N ASP A 30 15.93 -6.98 -0.51
CA ASP A 30 16.49 -8.26 -0.12
C ASP A 30 15.41 -9.32 0.09
N ARG A 31 14.26 -8.96 0.65
CA ARG A 31 13.11 -9.88 0.78
C ARG A 31 12.69 -10.47 -0.55
N TRP A 32 12.69 -9.68 -1.62
CA TRP A 32 12.40 -10.16 -2.97
C TRP A 32 13.52 -11.06 -3.51
N VAL A 33 14.79 -10.73 -3.23
CA VAL A 33 15.96 -11.54 -3.61
C VAL A 33 15.91 -12.92 -2.95
N VAL A 34 15.68 -12.97 -1.63
CA VAL A 34 15.66 -14.23 -0.86
C VAL A 34 14.31 -14.94 -0.88
N ARG A 35 13.34 -14.46 -1.68
CA ARG A 35 11.96 -14.99 -1.77
C ARG A 35 11.20 -15.01 -0.44
N ASN A 36 11.52 -14.10 0.47
CA ASN A 36 10.77 -13.85 1.70
C ASN A 36 9.61 -12.86 1.44
N ILE A 37 8.72 -13.23 0.53
CA ILE A 37 7.63 -12.41 0.00
C ILE A 37 6.27 -12.93 0.44
N GLY A 38 6.16 -13.37 1.70
CA GLY A 38 4.91 -13.91 2.26
C GLY A 38 3.73 -12.93 2.27
N PHE A 39 3.96 -11.66 1.95
CA PHE A 39 2.94 -10.61 1.76
C PHE A 39 2.39 -10.55 0.32
N HIS A 40 3.08 -11.15 -0.66
CA HIS A 40 2.70 -11.11 -2.07
C HIS A 40 1.38 -11.84 -2.30
N GLN A 41 0.58 -11.30 -3.22
CA GLN A 41 -0.59 -11.96 -3.79
C GLN A 41 -0.42 -11.90 -5.31
N GLU A 42 -0.36 -13.08 -5.94
CA GLU A 42 -0.11 -13.23 -7.38
C GLU A 42 -1.20 -12.58 -8.26
N GLN A 43 -2.39 -12.34 -7.68
CA GLN A 43 -3.49 -11.69 -8.38
C GLN A 43 -3.42 -10.18 -8.20
N GLY A 44 -3.02 -9.48 -9.26
CA GLY A 44 -3.07 -8.03 -9.34
C GLY A 44 -4.50 -7.48 -9.35
N HIS A 45 -4.68 -6.22 -8.95
CA HIS A 45 -6.00 -5.58 -8.98
C HIS A 45 -6.49 -5.34 -10.41
N ARG A 46 -7.74 -5.74 -10.66
CA ARG A 46 -8.40 -5.66 -11.98
C ARG A 46 -9.00 -4.28 -12.30
N PHE A 47 -8.31 -3.20 -11.92
CA PHE A 47 -8.76 -1.83 -12.22
C PHE A 47 -8.53 -1.49 -13.69
N ALA A 48 -7.39 -1.88 -14.25
CA ALA A 48 -7.10 -1.62 -15.66
C ALA A 48 -8.00 -2.41 -16.61
N ASP A 49 -8.35 -3.67 -16.27
CA ASP A 49 -9.35 -4.46 -17.00
C ASP A 49 -10.72 -3.76 -17.09
N ARG A 50 -11.01 -2.83 -16.17
CA ARG A 50 -12.23 -2.02 -16.14
C ARG A 50 -12.08 -0.66 -16.81
N GLY A 51 -10.97 -0.42 -17.51
CA GLY A 51 -10.70 0.82 -18.22
C GLY A 51 -10.14 1.96 -17.37
N HIS A 52 -9.66 1.66 -16.16
CA HIS A 52 -9.01 2.67 -15.30
C HIS A 52 -7.50 2.74 -15.55
N THR A 53 -6.99 3.97 -15.57
CA THR A 53 -5.55 4.27 -15.54
C THR A 53 -4.99 3.90 -14.17
N VAL A 54 -4.08 2.92 -14.12
CA VAL A 54 -3.41 2.48 -12.87
C VAL A 54 -1.98 2.98 -12.84
N VAL A 55 -1.56 3.50 -11.68
CA VAL A 55 -0.17 3.87 -11.38
C VAL A 55 0.25 3.17 -10.10
N GLY A 56 1.42 2.55 -10.11
CA GLY A 56 2.04 1.91 -8.95
C GLY A 56 3.41 2.48 -8.65
N VAL A 57 3.85 2.40 -7.39
CA VAL A 57 5.18 2.78 -6.95
C VAL A 57 5.77 1.63 -6.15
N GLU A 58 6.93 1.13 -6.57
CA GLU A 58 7.56 -0.06 -5.96
C GLU A 58 9.09 0.08 -5.96
N ILE A 59 9.76 -0.35 -4.89
CA ILE A 59 11.21 -0.25 -4.74
C ILE A 59 11.96 -1.43 -5.41
N SER A 60 11.32 -2.60 -5.43
CA SER A 60 11.87 -3.83 -5.96
C SER A 60 11.63 -3.94 -7.47
N GLU A 61 12.71 -3.86 -8.25
CA GLU A 61 12.63 -4.13 -9.69
C GLU A 61 12.17 -5.57 -9.97
N ILE A 62 12.51 -6.52 -9.07
CA ILE A 62 12.09 -7.92 -9.16
C ILE A 62 10.56 -8.00 -9.08
N ALA A 63 9.96 -7.32 -8.10
CA ALA A 63 8.50 -7.28 -7.92
C ALA A 63 7.78 -6.72 -9.15
N ILE A 64 8.30 -5.64 -9.72
CA ILE A 64 7.71 -5.00 -10.91
C ILE A 64 7.76 -5.93 -12.13
N ARG A 65 8.90 -6.58 -12.36
CA ARG A 65 9.07 -7.53 -13.47
C ARG A 65 8.18 -8.76 -13.29
N GLU A 66 8.05 -9.24 -12.05
CA GLU A 66 7.17 -10.36 -11.71
C GLU A 66 5.71 -9.99 -11.91
N PHE A 67 5.27 -8.80 -11.48
CA PHE A 67 3.94 -8.30 -11.77
C PHE A 67 3.60 -8.38 -13.26
N PHE A 68 4.47 -7.83 -14.13
CA PHE A 68 4.20 -7.89 -15.58
C PHE A 68 4.21 -9.34 -16.13
N THR A 69 5.06 -10.20 -15.58
CA THR A 69 5.13 -11.62 -15.97
C THR A 69 3.87 -12.37 -15.55
N GLU A 70 3.45 -12.23 -14.30
CA GLU A 70 2.26 -12.85 -13.71
C GLU A 70 0.97 -12.39 -14.40
N GLN A 71 0.89 -11.10 -14.75
CA GLN A 71 -0.26 -10.54 -15.47
C GLN A 71 -0.19 -10.77 -16.98
N ASN A 72 0.87 -11.40 -17.50
CA ASN A 72 1.09 -11.64 -18.92
C ASN A 72 1.05 -10.33 -19.76
N LEU A 73 1.67 -9.27 -19.24
CA LEU A 73 1.69 -7.94 -19.82
C LEU A 73 3.07 -7.62 -20.40
N SER A 74 3.09 -7.08 -21.62
CA SER A 74 4.30 -6.52 -22.21
C SER A 74 4.53 -5.08 -21.75
N TYR A 75 5.77 -4.73 -21.42
CA TYR A 75 6.13 -3.40 -20.93
C TYR A 75 7.38 -2.85 -21.61
N THR A 76 7.52 -1.53 -21.53
CA THR A 76 8.73 -0.79 -21.86
C THR A 76 9.32 -0.21 -20.58
N GLU A 77 10.64 -0.12 -20.50
CA GLU A 77 11.34 0.53 -19.39
C GLU A 77 12.08 1.76 -19.88
N LYS A 78 12.05 2.84 -19.09
CA LYS A 78 12.83 4.06 -19.33
C LYS A 78 13.41 4.58 -18.02
N PRO A 79 14.64 5.10 -18.01
CA PRO A 79 15.17 5.80 -16.84
C PRO A 79 14.36 7.08 -16.57
N LEU A 80 14.16 7.41 -15.29
CA LEU A 80 13.68 8.73 -14.89
C LEU A 80 14.86 9.69 -14.75
N THR A 81 14.83 10.79 -15.47
CA THR A 81 15.93 11.78 -15.45
C THR A 81 15.99 12.59 -14.15
N GLU A 82 14.86 12.69 -13.45
CA GLU A 82 14.63 13.50 -12.26
C GLU A 82 15.12 12.80 -10.98
N ILE A 83 15.26 11.48 -11.03
CA ILE A 83 15.65 10.63 -9.89
C ILE A 83 16.69 9.61 -10.35
N ALA A 84 17.93 9.81 -9.91
CA ALA A 84 19.02 8.88 -10.19
C ALA A 84 18.66 7.47 -9.73
N GLY A 85 18.87 6.49 -10.62
CA GLY A 85 18.58 5.06 -10.36
C GLY A 85 17.12 4.65 -10.53
N ALA A 86 16.18 5.61 -10.59
CA ALA A 86 14.77 5.29 -10.79
C ALA A 86 14.46 4.98 -12.25
N LYS A 87 13.46 4.11 -12.44
CA LYS A 87 12.96 3.70 -13.76
C LYS A 87 11.45 3.78 -13.78
N VAL A 88 10.88 4.02 -14.95
CA VAL A 88 9.46 3.87 -15.19
C VAL A 88 9.24 2.69 -16.13
N PHE A 89 8.32 1.81 -15.74
CA PHE A 89 7.85 0.67 -16.51
C PHE A 89 6.45 0.99 -17.01
N LYS A 90 6.22 0.97 -18.32
CA LYS A 90 4.92 1.31 -18.91
C LYS A 90 4.45 0.18 -19.81
N VAL A 91 3.20 -0.24 -19.64
CA VAL A 91 2.56 -1.18 -20.56
C VAL A 91 2.53 -0.59 -21.98
N GLY A 92 2.69 -1.44 -22.99
CA GLY A 92 2.70 -1.03 -24.39
C GLY A 92 1.50 -0.16 -24.78
N LEU A 93 1.68 0.71 -25.79
CA LEU A 93 0.77 1.79 -26.23
C LEU A 93 -0.70 1.40 -26.54
N SER A 94 -1.06 0.11 -26.51
CA SER A 94 -2.39 -0.40 -26.82
C SER A 94 -3.23 -0.86 -25.63
N ASP A 95 -2.70 -0.81 -24.40
CA ASP A 95 -3.39 -1.27 -23.18
C ASP A 95 -3.78 -0.09 -22.26
N PRO A 96 -4.91 -0.16 -21.52
CA PRO A 96 -5.36 0.89 -20.60
C PRO A 96 -4.49 1.00 -19.33
N PHE A 97 -3.43 0.21 -19.22
CA PHE A 97 -2.46 0.31 -18.13
C PHE A 97 -1.49 1.47 -18.33
N ALA A 98 -1.40 2.31 -17.30
CA ALA A 98 -0.46 3.43 -17.22
C ALA A 98 0.77 3.02 -16.36
N PRO A 99 1.77 3.89 -16.20
CA PRO A 99 3.10 3.48 -15.75
C PRO A 99 3.17 2.97 -14.31
N VAL A 100 3.97 1.91 -14.09
CA VAL A 100 4.49 1.47 -12.79
C VAL A 100 5.88 2.06 -12.60
N TYR A 101 6.10 2.79 -11.51
CA TYR A 101 7.37 3.44 -11.22
C TYR A 101 8.23 2.58 -10.29
N LYS A 102 9.43 2.23 -10.75
CA LYS A 102 10.49 1.67 -9.90
C LYS A 102 11.19 2.79 -9.16
N MET A 103 11.26 2.65 -7.85
CA MET A 103 11.96 3.53 -6.93
C MET A 103 13.29 2.93 -6.50
N GLU A 104 14.26 3.79 -6.22
CA GLU A 104 15.43 3.46 -5.38
C GLU A 104 15.50 4.39 -4.16
N GLN A 105 14.47 5.24 -3.96
CA GLN A 105 14.37 6.21 -2.86
C GLN A 105 12.98 6.21 -2.22
N PRO A 106 12.82 6.70 -0.97
CA PRO A 106 11.53 6.69 -0.28
C PRO A 106 10.44 7.48 -1.03
N LEU A 107 9.17 7.08 -0.88
CA LEU A 107 8.01 7.68 -1.56
C LEU A 107 7.97 9.24 -1.51
N PRO A 108 8.30 9.91 -0.39
CA PRO A 108 8.33 11.37 -0.36
C PRO A 108 9.40 12.03 -1.24
N SER A 109 10.48 11.31 -1.58
CA SER A 109 11.51 11.79 -2.52
C SER A 109 11.02 11.76 -3.96
N LEU A 110 10.01 10.93 -4.30
CA LEU A 110 9.37 10.90 -5.62
C LEU A 110 8.55 12.16 -5.87
N LEU A 111 7.60 12.48 -4.98
CA LEU A 111 6.61 13.53 -5.25
C LEU A 111 7.20 14.94 -5.26
N SER A 112 8.37 15.13 -4.64
CA SER A 112 9.10 16.39 -4.76
C SER A 112 9.82 16.56 -6.11
N ARG A 113 10.01 15.49 -6.88
CA ARG A 113 10.86 15.46 -8.08
C ARG A 113 10.14 15.04 -9.36
N VAL A 114 9.05 14.27 -9.25
CA VAL A 114 8.29 13.74 -10.38
C VAL A 114 6.82 14.09 -10.18
N ASN A 115 6.27 14.83 -11.13
CA ASN A 115 4.85 15.15 -11.15
C ASN A 115 4.07 13.97 -11.76
N ILE A 116 3.57 13.08 -10.91
CA ILE A 116 2.72 11.94 -11.33
C ILE A 116 1.22 12.30 -11.41
N GLY A 117 0.88 13.56 -11.15
CA GLY A 117 -0.50 14.04 -11.15
C GLY A 117 -1.25 13.69 -9.86
N LYS A 118 -2.58 13.73 -9.95
CA LYS A 118 -3.51 13.42 -8.86
C LYS A 118 -4.44 12.28 -9.23
N PHE A 119 -5.01 11.63 -8.23
CA PHE A 119 -5.77 10.40 -8.35
C PHE A 119 -7.16 10.56 -7.73
N ASP A 120 -8.15 10.01 -8.43
CA ASP A 120 -9.52 9.91 -7.92
C ASP A 120 -9.66 8.79 -6.89
N ARG A 121 -8.80 7.77 -6.98
CA ARG A 121 -8.88 6.54 -6.18
C ARG A 121 -7.50 6.12 -5.73
N ILE A 122 -7.37 5.74 -4.46
CA ILE A 122 -6.18 5.11 -3.90
C ILE A 122 -6.59 3.80 -3.25
N TRP A 123 -5.83 2.75 -3.53
CA TRP A 123 -5.92 1.45 -2.88
C TRP A 123 -4.63 1.20 -2.10
N ASP A 124 -4.73 1.12 -0.77
CA ASP A 124 -3.61 0.99 0.15
C ASP A 124 -3.79 -0.26 1.00
N ARG A 125 -3.07 -1.29 0.61
CA ARG A 125 -3.08 -2.59 1.27
C ARG A 125 -1.68 -3.14 1.23
N GLY A 126 -1.14 -3.50 2.38
CA GLY A 126 0.28 -3.82 2.50
C GLY A 126 1.20 -2.62 2.22
N SER A 127 0.67 -1.38 2.18
CA SER A 127 1.46 -0.17 1.97
C SER A 127 1.62 0.61 3.29
N LEU A 128 0.57 1.24 3.84
CA LEU A 128 0.64 1.97 5.11
C LEU A 128 1.21 1.10 6.26
N VAL A 129 0.79 -0.16 6.33
CA VAL A 129 1.27 -1.13 7.34
C VAL A 129 2.73 -1.56 7.15
N ALA A 130 3.31 -1.32 5.96
CA ALA A 130 4.71 -1.58 5.64
C ALA A 130 5.61 -0.35 5.85
N ILE A 131 5.03 0.84 6.02
CA ILE A 131 5.77 2.06 6.34
C ILE A 131 6.21 2.04 7.80
N ASN A 132 7.46 2.44 8.05
CA ASN A 132 8.00 2.57 9.39
C ASN A 132 7.13 3.54 10.22
N PRO A 133 6.83 3.25 11.51
CA PRO A 133 5.96 4.10 12.32
C PRO A 133 6.39 5.57 12.39
N GLY A 134 7.70 5.84 12.37
CA GLY A 134 8.24 7.21 12.36
C GLY A 134 7.97 8.00 11.07
N ASP A 135 7.57 7.32 9.98
CA ASP A 135 7.32 7.90 8.67
C ASP A 135 5.82 8.01 8.35
N HIS A 136 4.92 7.60 9.26
CA HIS A 136 3.46 7.57 9.01
C HIS A 136 2.87 8.94 8.68
N ASP A 137 3.25 9.99 9.42
CA ASP A 137 2.75 11.36 9.14
C ASP A 137 3.20 11.84 7.75
N ARG A 138 4.46 11.56 7.40
CA ARG A 138 5.03 11.93 6.10
C ARG A 138 4.39 11.14 4.96
N TYR A 139 4.07 9.87 5.18
CA TYR A 139 3.31 9.05 4.24
C TYR A 139 1.90 9.59 4.04
N ALA A 140 1.20 9.93 5.14
CA ALA A 140 -0.14 10.49 5.07
C ALA A 140 -0.17 11.81 4.30
N ASP A 141 0.77 12.72 4.54
CA ASP A 141 0.87 13.99 3.79
C ASP A 141 1.08 13.76 2.29
N VAL A 142 1.91 12.76 1.95
CA VAL A 142 2.14 12.33 0.57
C VAL A 142 0.86 11.81 -0.08
N ILE A 143 0.16 10.86 0.56
CA ILE A 143 -1.11 10.32 0.06
C ILE A 143 -2.16 11.42 -0.12
N LEU A 144 -2.30 12.32 0.86
CA LEU A 144 -3.23 13.44 0.78
C LEU A 144 -2.90 14.41 -0.36
N SER A 145 -1.61 14.64 -0.65
CA SER A 145 -1.19 15.50 -1.77
C SER A 145 -1.58 14.94 -3.14
N LEU A 146 -1.69 13.61 -3.24
CA LEU A 146 -2.01 12.87 -4.46
C LEU A 146 -3.51 12.81 -4.74
N LEU A 147 -4.37 13.15 -3.79
CA LEU A 147 -5.81 13.05 -3.97
C LEU A 147 -6.37 14.27 -4.72
N ASN A 148 -7.30 13.99 -5.64
CA ASN A 148 -8.22 14.99 -6.18
C ASN A 148 -9.19 15.46 -5.08
N LYS A 149 -9.95 16.53 -5.37
CA LYS A 149 -10.94 17.06 -4.43
C LYS A 149 -12.01 16.00 -4.10
N GLU A 150 -12.56 15.39 -5.14
CA GLU A 150 -13.47 14.25 -5.02
C GLU A 150 -12.67 12.95 -5.14
N PHE A 151 -12.57 12.20 -4.03
CA PHE A 151 -11.77 10.98 -4.01
C PHE A 151 -12.41 9.86 -3.18
N HIS A 152 -11.95 8.63 -3.43
CA HIS A 152 -12.16 7.50 -2.53
C HIS A 152 -10.81 6.85 -2.23
N TYR A 153 -10.45 6.81 -0.96
CA TYR A 153 -9.23 6.18 -0.49
C TYR A 153 -9.59 4.94 0.34
N LEU A 154 -9.31 3.76 -0.21
CA LEU A 154 -9.51 2.48 0.47
C LEU A 154 -8.20 2.05 1.13
N VAL A 155 -8.25 1.79 2.43
CA VAL A 155 -7.10 1.35 3.22
C VAL A 155 -7.42 0.11 4.02
N ALA A 156 -6.60 -0.92 3.85
CA ALA A 156 -6.66 -2.17 4.59
C ALA A 156 -5.57 -2.18 5.67
N ILE A 157 -5.97 -2.31 6.93
CA ILE A 157 -5.06 -2.37 8.07
C ILE A 157 -5.14 -3.74 8.73
N LEU A 158 -3.98 -4.25 9.14
CA LEU A 158 -3.89 -5.44 9.98
C LEU A 158 -3.89 -4.97 11.43
N SER A 159 -4.98 -5.29 12.12
CA SER A 159 -5.24 -5.06 13.56
C SER A 159 -4.34 -4.04 14.29
N TYR A 160 -4.68 -2.75 14.16
CA TYR A 160 -4.27 -1.62 15.00
C TYR A 160 -5.52 -0.75 15.29
N ASP A 161 -5.52 0.05 16.35
CA ASP A 161 -6.61 0.96 16.74
C ASP A 161 -6.57 2.28 15.93
N PRO A 162 -7.39 2.45 14.88
CA PRO A 162 -7.35 3.61 13.99
C PRO A 162 -7.71 4.94 14.66
N THR A 163 -8.27 4.92 15.88
CA THR A 163 -8.62 6.15 16.61
C THR A 163 -7.38 6.90 17.13
N LYS A 164 -6.21 6.26 17.15
CA LYS A 164 -4.97 6.85 17.67
C LYS A 164 -4.21 7.75 16.68
N HIS A 165 -4.57 7.74 15.39
CA HIS A 165 -3.95 8.58 14.34
C HIS A 165 -4.96 9.25 13.40
N ALA A 166 -6.19 9.50 13.87
CA ALA A 166 -7.20 10.20 13.08
C ALA A 166 -6.90 11.71 12.98
N GLY A 167 -6.11 12.07 11.98
CA GLY A 167 -5.97 13.45 11.51
C GLY A 167 -7.29 13.98 10.94
N THR A 168 -7.60 15.21 11.30
CA THR A 168 -8.88 15.93 11.13
C THR A 168 -9.29 16.27 9.69
N LYS A 169 -8.81 15.54 8.66
CA LYS A 169 -8.94 15.96 7.24
C LYS A 169 -9.89 15.13 6.36
N CYS A 170 -10.25 13.90 6.75
CA CYS A 170 -11.13 13.04 5.96
C CYS A 170 -12.30 12.50 6.78
N SER A 171 -13.38 12.11 6.10
CA SER A 171 -14.44 11.27 6.68
C SER A 171 -14.00 9.81 6.58
N ILE A 172 -14.11 9.05 7.68
CA ILE A 172 -13.65 7.65 7.76
C ILE A 172 -14.86 6.74 7.96
N ARG A 173 -15.04 5.76 7.07
CA ARG A 173 -16.10 4.74 7.16
C ARG A 173 -15.48 3.34 7.22
N PHE A 174 -15.78 2.60 8.28
CA PHE A 174 -15.51 1.16 8.34
C PHE A 174 -16.37 0.42 7.32
N LEU A 175 -15.76 -0.48 6.54
CA LEU A 175 -16.47 -1.26 5.53
C LEU A 175 -16.65 -2.71 5.97
N GLU A 176 -15.55 -3.38 6.31
CA GLU A 176 -15.55 -4.82 6.61
C GLU A 176 -14.35 -5.21 7.48
N GLU A 177 -14.49 -6.36 8.14
CA GLU A 177 -13.42 -7.08 8.84
C GLU A 177 -13.45 -8.53 8.35
N VAL A 178 -12.28 -9.06 7.98
CA VAL A 178 -12.12 -10.42 7.46
C VAL A 178 -11.07 -11.14 8.29
N ASP A 179 -11.32 -12.41 8.60
CA ASP A 179 -10.30 -13.32 9.12
C ASP A 179 -9.32 -13.63 7.98
N ALA A 180 -8.13 -13.05 8.07
CA ALA A 180 -7.07 -13.21 7.09
C ALA A 180 -6.08 -14.32 7.51
N PHE A 181 -6.42 -15.11 8.53
CA PHE A 181 -5.55 -16.17 9.01
C PHE A 181 -5.46 -17.31 8.00
N GLU A 182 -4.23 -17.74 7.75
CA GLU A 182 -3.90 -18.78 6.77
C GLU A 182 -2.81 -19.66 7.38
N GLU A 183 -2.64 -20.88 6.88
CA GLU A 183 -1.62 -21.82 7.38
C GLU A 183 -0.21 -21.23 7.37
N ARG A 184 0.13 -20.38 6.38
CA ARG A 184 1.42 -19.70 6.31
C ARG A 184 1.68 -18.75 7.50
N HIS A 185 0.62 -18.22 8.13
CA HIS A 185 0.72 -17.27 9.23
C HIS A 185 1.12 -17.95 10.55
N LYS A 186 0.97 -19.28 10.67
CA LYS A 186 1.45 -20.03 11.85
C LYS A 186 2.97 -19.90 12.04
N ALA A 187 3.73 -19.79 10.94
CA ALA A 187 5.18 -19.59 10.99
C ALA A 187 5.58 -18.26 11.63
N TRP A 188 4.64 -17.31 11.76
CA TRP A 188 4.87 -16.00 12.40
C TRP A 188 4.62 -16.03 13.91
N GLY A 189 4.22 -17.18 14.46
CA GLY A 189 3.94 -17.33 15.89
C GLY A 189 2.63 -16.67 16.33
N ILE A 190 1.71 -16.39 15.39
CA ILE A 190 0.39 -15.83 15.66
C ILE A 190 -0.70 -16.88 15.45
N ASP A 191 -1.82 -16.74 16.15
CA ASP A 191 -2.98 -17.64 16.13
C ASP A 191 -4.25 -17.00 15.55
N TYR A 192 -4.20 -15.70 15.23
CA TYR A 192 -5.23 -14.97 14.51
C TYR A 192 -4.64 -13.77 13.76
N ILE A 193 -5.31 -13.32 12.71
CA ILE A 193 -5.03 -12.05 12.02
C ILE A 193 -6.31 -11.55 11.36
N PHE A 194 -6.71 -10.33 11.68
CA PHE A 194 -7.88 -9.68 11.08
C PHE A 194 -7.45 -8.52 10.18
N GLU A 195 -7.94 -8.53 8.95
CA GLU A 195 -7.81 -7.41 8.00
C GLU A 195 -9.08 -6.55 8.10
N ARG A 196 -8.91 -5.25 8.34
CA ARG A 196 -10.00 -4.28 8.42
C ARG A 196 -9.90 -3.31 7.28
N LEU A 197 -11.00 -3.13 6.55
CA LEU A 197 -11.07 -2.21 5.42
C LEU A 197 -11.82 -0.94 5.81
N TYR A 198 -11.20 0.20 5.49
CA TYR A 198 -11.78 1.52 5.68
C TYR A 198 -11.86 2.27 4.34
N LEU A 199 -12.89 3.10 4.21
CA LEU A 199 -13.05 4.07 3.15
C LEU A 199 -12.90 5.48 3.71
N LEU A 200 -11.99 6.25 3.13
CA LEU A 200 -11.77 7.66 3.37
C LEU A 200 -12.29 8.47 2.19
N THR A 201 -13.04 9.54 2.49
CA THR A 201 -13.57 10.49 1.50
C THR A 201 -13.33 11.93 1.92
N GLU A 202 -13.62 12.88 1.02
CA GLU A 202 -13.73 14.30 1.35
C GLU A 202 -14.71 14.50 2.53
N LYS A 203 -14.45 15.52 3.35
CA LYS A 203 -15.30 15.91 4.47
C LYS A 203 -16.51 16.72 4.03
#